data_AF-A0A6C0JLA1-F1
#
_entry.id   AF-A0A6C0JLA1-F1
#
_cell.length_a   1.000
_cell.length_b   1.000
_cell.length_c   1.000
_cell.angle_alpha   90.00
_cell.angle_beta   90.00
_cell.angle_gamma   90.00
#
_symmetry.space_group_name_H-M   'P 1'
#
loop_
_entity.id
_entity.type
_entity.pdbx_description
1 polymer ?
#
loop_
_entity_poly.entity_id
_entity_poly.type
_entity_poly.pdbx_seq_one_letter_code
_entity_poly.pdbx_strand_id
1 'polypeptide(L)'
;MDTIIFATATIVAVGASLYLFALSRVDFLKRNWVEYRCNPIYMPMAGLVGQDVFTNFTKCTMKGFEDYAGFVMDPIMAEFDTVGSTVTEIGDAMNDMRTMMSGMRGGFMGLVGGVFGKIQNLMSSIQYTIIRMRTLLSRIMGIMMSFMYVFYTGMETGQSVMNGPIMGVVKAL
;
A
#
# COMPACT_ATOMS: atom_id res chain seq x y z
N MET A 1 -6.49 45.45 -90.43
CA MET A 1 -6.49 46.04 -89.07
C MET A 1 -7.33 45.20 -88.12
N ASP A 2 -8.43 44.60 -88.58
CA ASP A 2 -9.36 43.84 -87.73
C ASP A 2 -8.79 42.56 -87.10
N THR A 3 -7.87 41.87 -87.80
CA THR A 3 -7.22 40.65 -87.28
C THR A 3 -6.28 40.91 -86.10
N ILE A 4 -5.66 42.10 -86.04
CA ILE A 4 -4.75 42.50 -84.97
C ILE A 4 -5.53 42.85 -83.69
N ILE A 5 -6.68 43.52 -83.84
CA ILE A 5 -7.57 43.88 -82.73
C ILE A 5 -8.19 42.62 -82.12
N PHE A 6 -8.57 41.64 -82.94
CA PHE A 6 -9.14 40.38 -82.45
C PHE A 6 -8.10 39.55 -81.69
N ALA A 7 -6.86 39.49 -82.17
CA ALA A 7 -5.75 38.79 -81.51
C ALA A 7 -5.34 39.42 -80.18
N THR A 8 -5.29 40.75 -80.08
CA THR A 8 -4.99 41.44 -78.82
C THR A 8 -6.11 41.27 -77.80
N ALA A 9 -7.38 41.35 -78.22
CA ALA A 9 -8.52 41.12 -77.33
C ALA A 9 -8.57 39.70 -76.75
N THR A 10 -8.22 38.68 -77.54
CA THR A 10 -8.15 37.28 -77.06
C THR A 10 -7.00 37.06 -76.09
N ILE A 11 -5.82 37.64 -76.35
CA ILE A 11 -4.69 37.55 -75.40
C ILE A 11 -5.02 38.21 -74.06
N VAL A 12 -5.68 39.37 -74.08
CA VAL A 12 -6.11 40.06 -72.86
C VAL A 12 -7.19 39.26 -72.11
N ALA A 13 -8.14 38.66 -72.82
CA ALA A 13 -9.18 37.81 -72.22
C ALA A 13 -8.61 36.53 -71.59
N VAL A 14 -7.63 35.90 -72.24
CA VAL A 14 -6.93 34.72 -71.69
C VAL A 14 -6.06 35.11 -70.49
N GLY A 15 -5.37 36.25 -70.55
CA GLY A 15 -4.59 36.77 -69.41
C GLY A 15 -5.47 37.10 -68.19
N ALA A 16 -6.61 37.74 -68.41
CA ALA A 16 -7.56 38.08 -67.36
C ALA A 16 -8.20 36.84 -66.71
N SER A 17 -8.55 35.82 -67.51
CA SER A 17 -9.14 34.58 -66.97
C SER A 17 -8.13 33.76 -66.15
N LEU A 18 -6.88 33.67 -66.60
CA LEU A 18 -5.80 33.02 -65.83
C LEU A 18 -5.50 33.76 -64.51
N TYR A 19 -5.53 35.09 -64.53
CA TYR A 19 -5.30 35.91 -63.33
C TYR A 19 -6.38 35.69 -62.26
N LEU A 20 -7.66 35.69 -62.67
CA LEU A 20 -8.78 35.41 -61.76
C LEU A 20 -8.74 33.97 -61.21
N PHE A 21 -8.34 33.00 -62.05
CA PHE A 21 -8.17 31.62 -61.61
C PHE A 21 -7.05 31.48 -60.56
N ALA A 22 -5.91 32.14 -60.77
CA ALA A 22 -4.80 32.16 -59.82
C ALA A 22 -5.21 32.75 -58.46
N LEU A 23 -5.94 33.86 -58.44
CA LEU A 23 -6.44 34.48 -57.21
C LEU A 23 -7.38 33.53 -56.43
N SER A 24 -8.31 32.87 -57.12
CA SER A 24 -9.25 31.93 -56.47
C SER A 24 -8.55 30.75 -55.76
N ARG A 25 -7.43 30.27 -56.32
CA ARG A 25 -6.63 29.18 -55.75
C ARG A 25 -5.79 29.64 -54.55
N VAL A 26 -5.31 30.89 -54.59
CA VAL A 26 -4.58 31.49 -53.46
C VAL A 26 -5.52 31.71 -52.27
N ASP A 27 -6.76 32.12 -52.49
CA ASP A 27 -7.74 32.29 -51.41
C ASP A 27 -8.10 30.96 -50.73
N PHE A 28 -8.22 29.87 -51.50
CA PHE A 28 -8.38 28.54 -50.94
C PHE A 28 -7.16 28.13 -50.08
N LEU A 29 -5.94 28.40 -50.56
CA LEU A 29 -4.71 28.08 -49.86
C LEU A 29 -4.54 28.90 -48.58
N LYS A 30 -4.95 30.18 -48.58
CA LYS A 30 -4.95 31.03 -47.38
C LYS A 30 -5.86 30.49 -46.29
N ARG A 31 -7.02 29.92 -46.64
CA ARG A 31 -7.97 29.36 -45.67
C ARG A 31 -7.49 28.05 -45.04
N ASN A 32 -6.79 27.20 -45.81
CA ASN A 32 -6.32 25.88 -45.36
C ASN A 32 -4.80 25.81 -45.13
N TRP A 33 -4.15 26.96 -44.89
CA TRP A 33 -2.69 27.05 -44.86
C TRP A 33 -2.05 26.14 -43.79
N VAL A 34 -2.70 25.96 -42.63
CA VAL A 34 -2.17 25.17 -41.51
C VAL A 34 -1.96 23.69 -41.89
N GLU A 35 -2.82 23.17 -42.76
CA GLU A 35 -2.78 21.77 -43.21
C GLU A 35 -1.78 21.58 -44.37
N TYR A 36 -1.73 22.54 -45.30
CA TYR A 36 -0.89 22.43 -46.51
C TYR A 36 0.50 23.08 -46.40
N ARG A 37 0.83 23.78 -45.30
CA ARG A 37 2.12 24.47 -45.12
C ARG A 37 3.35 23.59 -45.26
N CYS A 38 3.24 22.29 -44.94
CA CYS A 38 4.35 21.33 -45.05
C CYS A 38 4.27 20.46 -46.31
N ASN A 39 3.30 20.71 -47.21
CA ASN A 39 3.23 20.02 -48.50
C ASN A 39 4.20 20.68 -49.50
N PRO A 40 5.15 19.92 -50.08
CA PRO A 40 6.19 20.46 -50.96
C PRO A 40 5.66 21.19 -52.20
N ILE A 41 4.44 20.88 -52.66
CA ILE A 41 3.82 21.52 -53.83
C ILE A 41 3.35 22.95 -53.51
N TYR A 42 2.90 23.21 -52.28
CA TYR A 42 2.32 24.49 -51.88
C TYR A 42 3.28 25.37 -51.07
N MET A 43 4.40 24.81 -50.62
CA MET A 43 5.42 25.51 -49.84
C MET A 43 6.05 26.73 -50.56
N PRO A 44 6.38 26.69 -51.87
CA PRO A 44 6.89 27.86 -52.59
C PRO A 44 5.87 29.00 -52.67
N MET A 45 4.58 28.68 -52.54
CA MET A 45 3.47 29.63 -52.56
C MET A 45 3.24 30.32 -51.20
N ALA A 46 4.08 30.04 -50.19
CA ALA A 46 4.00 30.69 -48.87
C ALA A 46 4.11 32.22 -48.94
N GLY A 47 4.90 32.74 -49.87
CA GLY A 47 5.05 34.17 -50.10
C GLY A 47 3.73 34.87 -50.47
N LEU A 48 2.81 34.17 -51.13
CA LEU A 48 1.47 34.69 -51.50
C LEU A 48 0.50 34.74 -50.31
N VAL A 49 0.81 34.02 -49.23
CA VAL A 49 0.04 33.95 -47.99
C VAL A 49 0.61 34.92 -46.92
N GLY A 50 1.67 35.65 -47.24
CA GLY A 50 2.31 36.62 -46.32
C GLY A 50 3.25 35.95 -45.31
N GLN A 51 3.70 34.73 -45.59
CA GLN A 51 4.66 34.01 -44.77
C GLN A 51 5.96 33.80 -45.54
N ASP A 52 7.09 33.89 -44.85
CA ASP A 52 8.39 33.63 -45.46
C ASP A 52 8.56 32.14 -45.82
N VAL A 53 8.99 31.89 -47.05
CA VAL A 53 9.17 30.54 -47.61
C VAL A 53 10.27 29.81 -46.84
N PHE A 54 11.35 30.50 -46.51
CA PHE A 54 12.52 29.91 -45.86
C PHE A 54 12.24 29.55 -44.39
N THR A 55 11.55 30.45 -43.69
CA THR A 55 11.10 30.21 -42.32
C THR A 55 10.09 29.06 -42.22
N ASN A 56 9.14 28.93 -43.17
CA ASN A 56 8.21 27.80 -43.21
C ASN A 56 8.89 26.47 -43.56
N PHE A 57 9.82 26.47 -44.51
CA PHE A 57 10.60 25.30 -44.86
C PHE A 57 11.37 24.78 -43.63
N THR A 58 12.01 25.68 -42.88
CA THR A 58 12.77 25.32 -41.68
C THR A 58 11.86 24.75 -40.59
N LYS A 59 10.71 25.39 -40.33
CA LYS A 59 9.73 24.89 -39.34
C LYS A 59 9.13 23.53 -39.70
N CYS A 60 8.78 23.31 -40.96
CA CYS A 60 8.26 22.02 -41.41
C CYS A 60 9.32 20.91 -41.41
N THR A 61 10.56 21.25 -41.75
CA THR A 61 11.68 20.31 -41.66
C THR A 61 11.96 19.91 -40.21
N MET A 62 12.00 20.88 -39.30
CA MET A 62 12.16 20.62 -37.85
C MET A 62 11.02 19.78 -37.29
N LYS A 63 9.77 20.07 -37.68
CA LYS A 63 8.62 19.25 -37.28
C LYS A 63 8.73 17.81 -37.81
N GLY A 64 9.17 17.62 -39.05
CA GLY A 64 9.40 16.27 -39.60
C GLY A 64 10.49 15.51 -38.84
N PHE A 65 11.54 16.20 -38.39
CA PHE A 65 12.55 15.62 -37.51
C PHE A 65 12.02 15.28 -36.12
N GLU A 66 11.20 16.13 -35.50
CA GLU A 66 10.54 15.83 -34.21
C GLU A 66 9.59 14.64 -34.32
N ASP A 67 8.76 14.59 -35.37
CA ASP A 67 7.81 13.50 -35.59
C ASP A 67 8.56 12.16 -35.83
N TYR A 68 9.70 12.19 -36.54
CA TYR A 68 10.57 11.02 -36.71
C TYR A 68 11.30 10.62 -35.42
N ALA A 69 11.81 11.60 -34.66
CA ALA A 69 12.44 11.35 -33.37
C ALA A 69 11.45 10.75 -32.36
N GLY A 70 10.20 11.22 -32.36
CA GLY A 70 9.09 10.62 -31.59
C GLY A 70 8.88 9.16 -31.96
N PHE A 71 8.73 8.85 -33.25
CA PHE A 71 8.56 7.47 -33.72
C PHE A 71 9.71 6.54 -33.31
N VAL A 72 10.95 7.04 -33.28
CA VAL A 72 12.13 6.26 -32.84
C VAL A 72 12.21 6.13 -31.31
N MET A 73 11.77 7.15 -30.57
CA MET A 73 11.80 7.16 -29.10
C MET A 73 10.62 6.43 -28.45
N ASP A 74 9.47 6.33 -29.12
CA ASP A 74 8.29 5.61 -28.64
C ASP A 74 8.58 4.17 -28.18
N PRO A 75 9.27 3.31 -28.97
CA PRO A 75 9.61 1.96 -28.50
C PRO A 75 10.59 1.97 -27.33
N ILE A 76 11.50 2.96 -27.27
CA ILE A 76 12.46 3.09 -26.16
C ILE A 76 11.74 3.45 -24.86
N MET A 77 10.76 4.35 -24.92
CA MET A 77 9.95 4.71 -23.75
C MET A 77 9.07 3.55 -23.27
N ALA A 78 8.54 2.73 -24.17
CA ALA A 78 7.80 1.52 -23.79
C ALA A 78 8.68 0.50 -23.04
N GLU A 79 9.94 0.34 -23.44
CA GLU A 79 10.90 -0.49 -22.70
C GLU A 79 11.24 0.10 -21.33
N PHE A 80 11.39 1.43 -21.22
CA PHE A 80 11.60 2.09 -19.92
C PHE A 80 10.41 1.92 -18.97
N ASP A 81 9.18 1.89 -19.47
CA ASP A 81 7.98 1.62 -18.66
C ASP A 81 7.98 0.17 -18.14
N THR A 82 8.45 -0.76 -18.96
CA THR A 82 8.66 -2.17 -18.56
C THR A 82 9.75 -2.29 -17.49
N VAL A 83 10.84 -1.54 -17.60
CA VAL A 83 11.88 -1.45 -16.56
C VAL A 83 11.34 -0.80 -15.29
N GLY A 84 10.53 0.25 -15.42
CA GLY A 84 9.88 0.91 -14.28
C GLY A 84 8.98 -0.04 -13.50
N SER A 85 8.11 -0.77 -14.20
CA SER A 85 7.19 -1.74 -13.59
C SER A 85 7.92 -2.90 -12.91
N THR A 86 8.99 -3.44 -13.50
CA THR A 86 9.80 -4.48 -12.86
C THR A 86 10.50 -3.97 -11.60
N VAL A 87 10.99 -2.72 -11.58
CA VAL A 87 11.57 -2.13 -10.36
C VAL A 87 10.52 -1.97 -9.26
N THR A 88 9.30 -1.55 -9.62
CA THR A 88 8.17 -1.48 -8.68
C THR A 88 7.83 -2.85 -8.12
N GLU A 89 7.70 -3.87 -8.98
CA GLU A 89 7.40 -5.24 -8.56
C GLU A 89 8.47 -5.83 -7.63
N ILE A 90 9.76 -5.53 -7.89
CA ILE A 90 10.85 -5.89 -6.97
C ILE A 90 10.68 -5.19 -5.62
N GLY A 91 10.33 -3.90 -5.64
CA GLY A 91 10.08 -3.12 -4.42
C GLY A 91 8.95 -3.72 -3.58
N ASP A 92 7.85 -4.10 -4.24
CA ASP A 92 6.69 -4.72 -3.60
C ASP A 92 7.05 -6.09 -3.03
N ALA A 93 7.76 -6.94 -3.80
CA ALA A 93 8.23 -8.24 -3.32
C ALA A 93 9.15 -8.11 -2.09
N MET A 94 10.01 -7.09 -2.03
CA MET A 94 10.82 -6.82 -0.84
C MET A 94 9.98 -6.40 0.36
N ASN A 95 8.92 -5.63 0.14
CA ASN A 95 8.01 -5.22 1.21
C ASN A 95 7.17 -6.39 1.73
N ASP A 96 6.71 -7.27 0.82
CA ASP A 96 6.02 -8.50 1.17
C ASP A 96 6.93 -9.43 1.98
N MET A 97 8.19 -9.59 1.58
CA MET A 97 9.17 -10.35 2.36
C MET A 97 9.35 -9.78 3.77
N ARG A 98 9.42 -8.45 3.91
CA ARG A 98 9.50 -7.80 5.23
C ARG A 98 8.24 -8.06 6.06
N THR A 99 7.07 -8.01 5.44
CA THR A 99 5.78 -8.25 6.09
C THR A 99 5.63 -9.71 6.51
N MET A 100 6.06 -10.66 5.67
CA MET A 100 6.11 -12.07 6.03
C MET A 100 7.07 -12.31 7.21
N MET A 101 8.25 -11.68 7.20
CA MET A 101 9.22 -11.82 8.29
C MET A 101 8.70 -11.22 9.61
N SER A 102 7.97 -10.10 9.54
CA SER A 102 7.33 -9.49 10.71
C SER A 102 6.17 -10.37 11.22
N GLY A 103 5.36 -10.92 10.32
CA GLY A 103 4.27 -11.84 10.61
C GLY A 103 4.77 -13.14 11.24
N MET A 104 5.87 -13.71 10.73
CA MET A 104 6.51 -14.90 11.31
C MET A 104 7.02 -14.63 12.72
N ARG A 105 7.69 -13.49 12.95
CA ARG A 105 8.16 -13.10 14.29
C ARG A 105 6.99 -12.88 15.24
N GLY A 106 5.94 -12.18 14.79
CA GLY A 106 4.72 -11.95 15.56
C GLY A 106 3.99 -13.24 15.91
N GLY A 107 3.84 -14.16 14.95
CA GLY A 107 3.25 -15.48 15.15
C GLY A 107 4.05 -16.33 16.13
N PHE A 108 5.38 -16.36 15.98
CA PHE A 108 6.26 -17.07 16.91
C PHE A 108 6.18 -16.50 18.33
N MET A 109 6.24 -15.17 18.49
CA MET A 109 6.06 -14.53 19.80
C MET A 109 4.66 -14.81 20.39
N GLY A 110 3.62 -14.85 19.56
CA GLY A 110 2.27 -15.20 19.98
C GLY A 110 2.17 -16.63 20.51
N LEU A 111 2.80 -17.60 19.83
CA LEU A 111 2.86 -18.99 20.28
C LEU A 111 3.64 -19.12 21.59
N VAL A 112 4.83 -18.53 21.66
CA VAL A 112 5.65 -18.53 22.88
C VAL A 112 4.90 -17.88 24.03
N GLY A 113 4.32 -16.70 23.82
CA GLY A 113 3.50 -16.00 24.81
C GLY A 113 2.29 -16.83 25.27
N GLY A 114 1.62 -17.52 24.36
CA GLY A 114 0.51 -18.42 24.68
C GLY A 114 0.93 -19.62 25.52
N VAL A 115 2.08 -20.24 25.23
CA VAL A 115 2.63 -21.34 26.02
C VAL A 115 3.04 -20.85 27.42
N PHE A 116 3.78 -19.75 27.51
CA PHE A 116 4.17 -19.16 28.79
C PHE A 116 2.96 -18.72 29.63
N GLY A 117 1.93 -18.17 29.00
CA GLY A 117 0.67 -17.82 29.67
C GLY A 117 -0.05 -19.05 30.24
N LYS A 118 -0.08 -20.17 29.50
CA LYS A 118 -0.61 -21.45 30.02
C LYS A 118 0.23 -21.99 31.18
N ILE A 119 1.55 -21.92 31.08
CA ILE A 119 2.46 -22.32 32.17
C ILE A 119 2.20 -21.48 33.42
N GLN A 120 2.02 -20.16 33.28
CA GLN A 120 1.73 -19.28 34.40
C GLN A 120 0.40 -19.64 35.10
N ASN A 121 -0.65 -19.93 34.33
CA ASN A 121 -1.92 -20.40 34.88
C ASN A 121 -1.79 -21.76 35.59
N LEU A 122 -1.03 -22.69 35.01
CA LEU A 122 -0.75 -23.98 35.62
C LEU A 122 0.01 -23.82 36.96
N MET A 123 1.03 -22.97 37.00
CA MET A 123 1.80 -22.68 38.21
C MET A 123 0.91 -22.12 39.32
N SER A 124 0.01 -21.21 39.00
CA SER A 124 -0.97 -20.68 39.97
C SER A 124 -1.90 -21.77 40.49
N SER A 125 -2.40 -22.65 39.62
CA SER A 125 -3.26 -23.78 40.00
C SER A 125 -2.54 -24.79 40.92
N ILE A 126 -1.27 -25.08 40.63
CA ILE A 126 -0.43 -25.95 41.47
C ILE A 126 -0.21 -25.31 42.85
N GLN A 127 0.13 -24.01 42.90
CA GLN A 127 0.30 -23.29 44.16
C GLN A 127 -0.98 -23.32 45.01
N TYR A 128 -2.14 -23.07 44.40
CA TYR A 128 -3.44 -23.15 45.09
C TYR A 128 -3.68 -24.55 45.67
N THR A 129 -3.36 -25.60 44.92
CA THR A 129 -3.52 -27.00 45.35
C THR A 129 -2.62 -27.31 46.55
N ILE A 130 -1.36 -26.88 46.51
CA ILE A 130 -0.40 -27.06 47.61
C ILE A 130 -0.87 -26.31 48.87
N ILE A 131 -1.34 -25.07 48.74
CA ILE A 131 -1.88 -24.30 49.87
C ILE A 131 -3.05 -25.05 50.50
N ARG A 132 -3.99 -25.54 49.68
CA ARG A 132 -5.14 -26.30 50.16
C ARG A 132 -4.73 -27.58 50.88
N MET A 133 -3.75 -28.32 50.35
CA MET A 133 -3.18 -29.49 51.02
C MET A 133 -2.58 -29.13 52.39
N ARG A 134 -1.78 -28.05 52.46
CA ARG A 134 -1.20 -27.57 53.72
C ARG A 134 -2.30 -27.20 54.73
N THR A 135 -3.35 -26.52 54.29
CA THR A 135 -4.49 -26.18 55.17
C THR A 135 -5.19 -27.43 55.69
N LEU A 136 -5.37 -28.47 54.87
CA LEU A 136 -5.97 -29.73 55.31
C LEU A 136 -5.09 -30.40 56.39
N LEU A 137 -3.78 -30.46 56.18
CA LEU A 137 -2.84 -31.00 57.18
C LEU A 137 -2.88 -30.20 58.49
N SER A 138 -2.92 -28.87 58.42
CA SER A 138 -3.05 -28.02 59.62
C SER A 138 -4.36 -28.26 60.37
N ARG A 139 -5.48 -28.51 59.66
CA ARG A 139 -6.76 -28.85 60.29
C ARG A 139 -6.70 -30.21 61.00
N ILE A 140 -6.06 -31.21 60.38
CA ILE A 140 -5.86 -32.53 61.00
C ILE A 140 -5.05 -32.39 62.29
N MET A 141 -3.94 -31.65 62.25
CA MET A 141 -3.13 -31.37 63.45
C MET A 141 -3.92 -30.63 64.54
N GLY A 142 -4.76 -29.67 64.15
CA GLY A 142 -5.64 -28.95 65.08
C GLY A 142 -6.65 -29.87 65.79
N ILE A 143 -7.24 -30.82 65.04
CA ILE A 143 -8.16 -31.84 65.60
C ILE A 143 -7.40 -32.78 66.54
N MET A 144 -6.20 -33.24 66.17
CA MET A 144 -5.42 -34.10 67.05
C MET A 144 -5.04 -33.39 68.37
N MET A 145 -4.65 -32.12 68.29
CA MET A 145 -4.30 -31.33 69.46
C MET A 145 -5.52 -31.09 70.36
N SER A 146 -6.71 -30.86 69.81
CA SER A 146 -7.93 -30.71 70.61
C SER A 146 -8.27 -32.02 71.34
N PHE A 147 -8.16 -33.18 70.68
CA PHE A 147 -8.31 -34.48 71.35
C PHE A 147 -7.28 -34.67 72.47
N MET A 148 -6.01 -34.32 72.23
CA MET A 148 -4.96 -34.42 73.26
C MET A 148 -5.29 -33.57 74.50
N TYR A 149 -5.76 -32.33 74.31
CA TYR A 149 -6.17 -31.48 75.42
C TYR A 149 -7.41 -32.00 76.15
N VAL A 150 -8.37 -32.63 75.46
CA VAL A 150 -9.54 -33.26 76.10
C VAL A 150 -9.10 -34.42 77.02
N PHE A 151 -8.18 -35.27 76.55
CA PHE A 151 -7.66 -36.36 77.40
C PHE A 151 -6.86 -35.83 78.58
N TYR A 152 -5.97 -34.85 78.35
CA TYR A 152 -5.19 -34.23 79.43
C TYR A 152 -6.09 -33.58 80.49
N THR A 153 -7.05 -32.76 80.07
CA THR A 153 -8.00 -32.10 80.99
C THR A 153 -8.89 -33.12 81.72
N GLY A 154 -9.28 -34.20 81.06
CA GLY A 154 -10.01 -35.32 81.68
C GLY A 154 -9.21 -36.00 82.79
N MET A 155 -7.91 -36.25 82.57
CA MET A 155 -7.03 -36.81 83.60
C MET A 155 -6.86 -35.89 84.81
N GLU A 156 -6.58 -34.60 84.57
CA GLU A 156 -6.43 -33.60 85.63
C GLU A 156 -7.73 -33.41 86.42
N THR A 157 -8.88 -33.42 85.75
CA THR A 157 -10.19 -33.36 86.41
C THR A 157 -10.43 -34.60 87.26
N GLY A 158 -10.07 -35.80 86.77
CA GLY A 158 -10.18 -37.05 87.54
C GLY A 158 -9.32 -37.03 88.80
N GLN A 159 -8.08 -36.56 88.71
CA GLN A 159 -7.22 -36.37 89.88
C GLN A 159 -7.79 -35.30 90.84
N SER A 160 -8.34 -34.21 90.31
CA SER A 160 -8.95 -33.14 91.10
C SER A 160 -10.21 -33.60 91.85
N VAL A 161 -11.03 -34.48 91.25
CA VAL A 161 -12.20 -35.07 91.93
C VAL A 161 -11.77 -36.03 93.03
N MET A 162 -10.74 -36.85 92.80
CA MET A 162 -10.21 -37.75 93.83
C MET A 162 -9.61 -37.01 95.03
N ASN A 163 -8.94 -35.88 94.77
CA ASN A 163 -8.35 -35.03 95.80
C ASN A 163 -9.33 -33.97 96.33
N GLY A 164 -10.56 -33.96 95.83
CA GLY A 164 -11.59 -32.99 96.17
C GLY A 164 -12.36 -33.35 97.44
N PRO A 165 -13.05 -32.36 98.05
CA PRO A 165 -13.79 -32.56 99.29
C PRO A 165 -14.86 -33.65 99.17
N ILE A 166 -15.45 -33.83 97.99
CA ILE A 166 -16.52 -34.82 97.72
C ILE A 166 -16.04 -36.26 97.94
N MET A 167 -14.87 -36.66 97.44
CA MET A 167 -14.32 -38.00 97.66
C MET A 167 -13.83 -38.20 99.11
N GLY A 168 -13.48 -37.11 99.80
CA GLY A 168 -13.23 -37.12 101.24
C GLY A 168 -14.48 -37.48 102.04
N VAL A 169 -15.65 -36.95 101.68
CA VAL A 169 -16.93 -37.31 102.33
C VAL A 169 -17.33 -38.75 102.02
N VAL A 170 -17.15 -39.22 100.77
CA VAL A 170 -17.47 -40.61 100.38
C VAL A 170 -16.56 -41.63 101.05
N LYS A 171 -15.28 -41.32 101.29
CA LYS A 171 -14.37 -42.19 102.06
C LYS A 171 -14.59 -42.14 103.58
N ALA A 172 -15.28 -41.10 104.07
CA ALA A 172 -15.58 -40.92 105.49
C ALA A 172 -16.95 -41.51 105.91
N LEU A 173 -17.80 -41.86 104.94
CA LEU A 173 -19.01 -42.67 105.09
C LEU A 173 -18.66 -44.17 104.99
#